data_AF-A0A1F1ZFQ8-F1
#
_entry.id   AF-A0A1F1ZFQ8-F1
#
_cell.length_a   1.000
_cell.length_b   1.000
_cell.length_c   1.000
_cell.angle_alpha   90.00
_cell.angle_beta   90.00
_cell.angle_gamma   90.00
#
_symmetry.space_group_name_H-M   'P 1'
#
loop_
_entity.id
_entity.type
_entity.pdbx_description
1 polymer ?
#
loop_
_entity_poly.entity_id
_entity_poly.type
_entity_poly.pdbx_seq_one_letter_code
_entity_poly.pdbx_strand_id
1 'polypeptide(L)'
;MRTVKRGDSREFSRGEIIQAYGFLSVFAAVSAFVGATYLWQPLAWILMPLATLVFTRTAALWTSRRIVWLVPLGVWCVVWIFFGGGWAFVAGLVGGVWPLARAK
;
A
#
# COMPACT_ATOMS: atom_id res chain seq x y z
N MET A 1 8.23 -3.22 -27.63
CA MET A 1 7.75 -2.85 -26.28
C MET A 1 8.94 -2.68 -25.36
N ARG A 2 9.16 -1.49 -24.80
CA ARG A 2 10.27 -1.22 -23.87
C ARG A 2 9.88 -1.80 -22.50
N THR A 3 10.66 -2.73 -21.95
CA THR A 3 10.42 -3.28 -20.62
C THR A 3 10.94 -2.30 -19.58
N VAL A 4 10.03 -1.56 -18.94
CA VAL A 4 10.38 -0.67 -17.83
C VAL A 4 10.94 -1.52 -16.69
N LYS A 5 12.24 -1.35 -16.39
CA LYS A 5 12.88 -2.06 -15.27
C LYS A 5 12.47 -1.40 -13.97
N ARG A 6 12.23 -2.21 -12.94
CA ARG A 6 11.83 -1.77 -11.60
C ARG A 6 12.86 -0.79 -11.02
N GLY A 7 12.45 0.44 -10.73
CA GLY A 7 13.32 1.49 -10.20
C GLY A 7 14.01 2.35 -11.26
N ASP A 8 13.50 2.41 -12.48
CA ASP A 8 13.93 3.39 -13.48
C ASP A 8 13.39 4.79 -13.17
N SER A 9 13.89 5.39 -12.09
CA SER A 9 13.51 6.73 -11.66
C SER A 9 14.14 7.84 -12.50
N ARG A 10 14.88 7.49 -13.56
CA ARG A 10 15.63 8.46 -14.38
C ARG A 10 14.73 9.24 -15.33
N GLU A 11 13.52 8.74 -15.58
CA GLU A 11 12.54 9.37 -16.46
C GLU A 11 11.68 10.43 -15.74
N PHE A 12 11.75 10.53 -14.40
CA PHE A 12 10.88 11.41 -13.60
C PHE A 12 11.67 12.41 -12.75
N SER A 13 11.15 13.63 -12.62
CA SER A 13 11.71 14.62 -11.71
C SER A 13 11.51 14.24 -10.25
N ARG A 14 12.34 14.78 -9.35
CA ARG A 14 12.20 14.55 -7.90
C ARG A 14 10.83 15.00 -7.36
N GLY A 15 10.28 16.09 -7.91
CA GLY A 15 8.97 16.63 -7.51
C GLY A 15 7.83 15.69 -7.86
N GLU A 16 7.81 15.14 -9.06
CA GLU A 16 6.79 14.17 -9.50
C GLU A 16 6.82 12.90 -8.65
N ILE A 17 8.02 12.40 -8.33
CA ILE A 17 8.18 11.24 -7.45
C ILE A 17 7.57 11.54 -6.08
N ILE A 18 7.92 12.67 -5.45
CA ILE A 18 7.39 13.05 -4.14
C ILE A 18 5.86 13.19 -4.17
N GLN A 19 5.30 13.85 -5.19
CA GLN A 19 3.87 14.02 -5.34
C GLN A 19 3.16 12.67 -5.53
N ALA A 20 3.71 11.77 -6.34
CA ALA A 20 3.19 10.42 -6.52
C ALA A 20 3.16 9.63 -5.21
N TYR A 21 4.25 9.68 -4.43
CA TYR A 21 4.29 9.04 -3.11
C TYR A 21 3.30 9.64 -2.13
N GLY A 22 3.15 10.97 -2.11
CA GLY A 22 2.15 11.66 -1.32
C GLY A 22 0.74 11.18 -1.64
N PHE A 23 0.40 11.12 -2.94
CA PHE A 23 -0.90 10.64 -3.40
C PHE A 23 -1.14 9.18 -2.99
N LEU A 24 -0.21 8.27 -3.26
CA LEU A 24 -0.33 6.86 -2.89
C LEU A 24 -0.51 6.66 -1.38
N SER A 25 0.21 7.45 -0.59
CA SER A 25 0.13 7.40 0.87
C SER A 25 -1.22 7.88 1.39
N VAL A 26 -1.76 8.96 0.81
CA VAL A 26 -3.10 9.47 1.15
C VAL A 26 -4.17 8.44 0.82
N PHE A 27 -4.13 7.83 -0.38
CA PHE A 27 -5.11 6.80 -0.75
C PHE A 27 -4.96 5.52 0.09
N ALA A 28 -3.74 5.14 0.48
CA ALA A 28 -3.51 4.07 1.42
C ALA A 28 -4.12 4.40 2.81
N ALA A 29 -3.97 5.63 3.29
CA ALA A 29 -4.58 6.07 4.55
C ALA A 29 -6.11 6.02 4.47
N VAL A 30 -6.71 6.54 3.39
CA VAL A 30 -8.18 6.49 3.18
C VAL A 30 -8.65 5.05 3.10
N SER A 31 -7.92 4.18 2.38
CA SER A 31 -8.26 2.77 2.29
C SER A 31 -8.24 2.07 3.65
N ALA A 32 -7.22 2.33 4.48
CA ALA A 32 -7.16 1.82 5.85
C ALA A 32 -8.33 2.34 6.69
N PHE A 33 -8.63 3.64 6.59
CA PHE A 33 -9.70 4.28 7.35
C PHE A 33 -11.06 3.70 6.98
N VAL A 34 -11.35 3.53 5.68
CA VAL A 34 -12.56 2.84 5.20
C VAL A 34 -12.59 1.39 5.68
N GLY A 35 -11.46 0.69 5.67
CA GLY A 35 -11.37 -0.67 6.23
C GLY A 35 -11.73 -0.72 7.71
N ALA A 36 -11.25 0.25 8.49
CA ALA A 36 -11.52 0.37 9.92
C ALA A 36 -12.98 0.76 10.22
N THR A 37 -13.59 1.65 9.43
CA THR A 37 -14.99 2.06 9.63
C THR A 37 -15.99 0.98 9.21
N TYR A 38 -15.67 0.18 8.19
CA TYR A 38 -16.53 -0.87 7.66
C TYR A 38 -16.08 -2.28 8.08
N LEU A 39 -15.54 -2.44 9.29
CA LEU A 39 -15.13 -3.72 9.87
C LEU A 39 -16.24 -4.80 9.85
N TRP A 40 -17.50 -4.40 9.85
CA TRP A 40 -18.63 -5.34 9.79
C TRP A 40 -18.91 -5.90 8.39
N GLN A 41 -18.31 -5.33 7.34
CA GLN A 41 -18.49 -5.76 5.96
C GLN A 41 -17.31 -6.62 5.49
N PRO A 42 -17.49 -7.92 5.21
CA PRO A 42 -16.41 -8.83 4.79
C PRO A 42 -15.64 -8.35 3.55
N LEU A 43 -16.33 -7.67 2.61
CA LEU A 43 -15.71 -7.09 1.43
C LEU A 43 -14.62 -6.07 1.77
N ALA A 44 -14.78 -5.26 2.83
CA ALA A 44 -13.79 -4.27 3.23
C ALA A 44 -12.46 -4.92 3.66
N TRP A 45 -12.51 -6.10 4.28
CA TRP A 45 -11.33 -6.87 4.72
C TRP A 45 -10.49 -7.39 3.57
N ILE A 46 -11.07 -7.50 2.36
CA ILE A 46 -10.37 -8.01 1.19
C ILE A 46 -9.97 -6.83 0.29
N LEU A 47 -10.91 -5.93 0.00
CA LEU A 47 -10.69 -4.85 -0.96
C LEU A 47 -9.69 -3.81 -0.44
N MET A 48 -9.71 -3.47 0.85
CA MET A 48 -8.84 -2.41 1.38
C MET A 48 -7.37 -2.84 1.47
N PRO A 49 -7.02 -4.05 1.95
CA PRO A 49 -5.65 -4.54 1.84
C PRO A 49 -5.20 -4.70 0.37
N LEU A 50 -6.08 -5.14 -0.53
CA LEU A 50 -5.75 -5.27 -1.95
C LEU A 50 -5.48 -3.91 -2.60
N ALA A 51 -6.29 -2.89 -2.33
CA ALA A 51 -6.05 -1.53 -2.83
C ALA A 51 -4.68 -1.01 -2.37
N THR A 52 -4.34 -1.26 -1.10
CA THR A 52 -3.05 -0.86 -0.53
C THR A 52 -1.89 -1.65 -1.14
N LEU A 53 -2.09 -2.94 -1.43
CA LEU A 53 -1.11 -3.75 -2.15
C LEU A 53 -0.86 -3.19 -3.55
N VAL A 54 -1.91 -2.76 -4.27
CA VAL A 54 -1.78 -2.06 -5.55
C VAL A 54 -0.94 -0.80 -5.38
N PHE A 55 -1.26 0.08 -4.44
CA PHE A 55 -0.50 1.33 -4.21
C PHE A 55 0.97 1.07 -3.88
N THR A 56 1.22 0.05 -3.06
CA THR A 56 2.58 -0.38 -2.70
C THR A 56 3.32 -0.89 -3.94
N ARG A 57 2.70 -1.76 -4.76
CA ARG A 57 3.30 -2.26 -6.01
C ARG A 57 3.57 -1.14 -7.00
N THR A 58 2.67 -0.18 -7.12
CA THR A 58 2.85 1.03 -7.95
C THR A 58 4.05 1.84 -7.45
N ALA A 59 4.18 2.06 -6.13
CA ALA A 59 5.32 2.75 -5.54
C ALA A 59 6.68 2.12 -5.93
N ALA A 60 6.70 0.80 -6.13
CA ALA A 60 7.90 0.07 -6.52
C ALA A 60 8.40 0.37 -7.93
N LEU A 61 7.62 1.06 -8.77
CA LEU A 61 8.04 1.47 -10.11
C LEU A 61 9.12 2.55 -10.03
N TRP A 62 9.00 3.48 -9.07
CA TRP A 62 9.87 4.65 -8.96
C TRP A 62 11.10 4.47 -8.05
N THR A 63 11.28 3.30 -7.42
CA THR A 63 12.46 3.05 -6.59
C THR A 63 12.85 1.59 -6.53
N SER A 64 14.16 1.32 -6.55
CA SER A 64 14.69 -0.01 -6.25
C SER A 64 14.88 -0.26 -4.75
N ARG A 65 14.83 0.79 -3.91
CA ARG A 65 15.08 0.66 -2.47
C ARG A 65 13.86 0.04 -1.79
N ARG A 66 14.06 -1.15 -1.20
CA ARG A 66 12.97 -1.92 -0.58
C ARG A 66 12.22 -1.20 0.54
N ILE A 67 12.86 -0.27 1.23
CA ILE A 67 12.21 0.47 2.33
C ILE A 67 11.28 1.56 1.78
N VAL A 68 11.67 2.19 0.67
CA VAL A 68 10.98 3.38 0.14
C VAL A 68 9.66 3.02 -0.52
N TRP A 69 9.60 1.92 -1.30
CA TRP A 69 8.33 1.50 -1.91
C TRP A 69 7.29 0.97 -0.89
N LEU A 70 7.70 0.68 0.35
CA LEU A 70 6.79 0.22 1.42
C LEU A 70 6.12 1.37 2.18
N VAL A 71 6.41 2.63 1.85
CA VAL A 71 5.84 3.79 2.53
C VAL A 71 4.30 3.78 2.54
N PRO A 72 3.58 3.52 1.42
CA PRO A 72 2.12 3.44 1.44
C PRO A 72 1.59 2.35 2.38
N LEU A 73 2.25 1.19 2.41
CA LEU A 73 1.91 0.11 3.33
C LEU A 73 2.13 0.52 4.79
N GLY A 74 3.23 1.22 5.08
CA GLY A 74 3.52 1.75 6.41
C GLY A 74 2.43 2.71 6.89
N VAL A 75 2.01 3.64 6.03
CA VAL A 75 0.91 4.58 6.33
C VAL A 75 -0.40 3.84 6.59
N TRP A 76 -0.72 2.84 5.78
CA TRP A 76 -1.90 2.00 5.98
C TRP A 76 -1.86 1.28 7.34
N CYS A 77 -0.71 0.71 7.70
CA CYS A 77 -0.50 0.05 9.00
C CYS A 77 -0.72 1.02 10.17
N VAL A 78 -0.19 2.23 10.07
CA VAL A 78 -0.34 3.28 11.09
C VAL A 78 -1.82 3.61 11.32
N VAL A 79 -2.61 3.76 10.26
CA VAL A 79 -4.05 4.04 10.40
C VAL A 79 -4.78 2.87 11.09
N TRP A 80 -4.44 1.62 10.78
CA TRP A 80 -5.02 0.47 11.48
C TRP A 80 -4.69 0.42 12.97
N ILE A 81 -3.46 0.79 13.34
CA ILE A 81 -3.04 0.87 14.75
C ILE A 81 -3.91 1.87 15.52
N PHE A 82 -4.21 3.03 14.93
CA PHE A 82 -4.97 4.08 15.60
C PHE A 82 -6.49 3.89 15.54
N PHE A 83 -7.03 3.33 14.45
CA PHE A 83 -8.48 3.33 14.20
C PHE A 83 -9.14 1.95 14.13
N GLY A 84 -8.41 0.89 13.81
CA GLY A 84 -9.01 -0.43 13.59
C GLY A 84 -8.85 -1.42 14.75
N GLY A 85 -7.96 -1.14 15.70
CA GLY A 85 -7.68 -2.02 16.84
C GLY A 85 -6.74 -3.18 16.49
N GLY A 86 -6.01 -3.68 17.49
CA GLY A 86 -4.89 -4.61 17.31
C GLY A 86 -5.24 -5.92 16.58
N TRP A 87 -6.45 -6.46 16.76
CA TRP A 87 -6.89 -7.68 16.08
C TRP A 87 -7.17 -7.49 14.59
N ALA A 88 -7.71 -6.33 14.22
CA ALA A 88 -8.04 -6.05 12.82
C ALA A 88 -6.79 -5.68 12.01
N PHE A 89 -5.75 -5.14 12.66
CA PHE A 89 -4.43 -5.00 12.06
C PHE A 89 -3.85 -6.36 11.60
N VAL A 90 -3.96 -7.40 12.44
CA VAL A 90 -3.45 -8.74 12.10
C VAL A 90 -4.19 -9.34 10.91
N ALA A 91 -5.53 -9.26 10.89
CA ALA A 91 -6.33 -9.76 9.78
C ALA A 91 -6.08 -8.98 8.48
N GLY A 92 -5.91 -7.66 8.59
CA GLY A 92 -5.56 -6.80 7.48
C GLY A 92 -4.17 -7.13 6.89
N LEU A 93 -3.18 -7.43 7.74
CA LEU A 93 -1.88 -7.95 7.30
C LEU A 93 -2.02 -9.31 6.62
N VAL A 94 -2.84 -10.23 7.14
CA VAL A 94 -3.08 -11.54 6.50
C VAL A 94 -3.65 -11.36 5.09
N GLY A 95 -4.65 -10.50 4.92
CA GLY A 95 -5.23 -10.19 3.60
C GLY A 95 -4.24 -9.53 2.63
N GLY A 96 -3.38 -8.64 3.12
CA GLY A 96 -2.38 -7.94 2.30
C GLY A 96 -1.09 -8.72 2.02
N VAL A 97 -0.66 -9.58 2.95
CA VAL A 97 0.61 -10.34 2.86
C VAL A 97 0.40 -11.68 2.17
N TRP A 98 -0.78 -12.31 2.28
CA TRP A 98 -1.08 -13.59 1.64
C TRP A 98 -0.80 -13.62 0.11
N PRO A 99 -1.20 -12.59 -0.68
CA PRO A 99 -0.87 -12.53 -2.10
C PRO A 99 0.64 -12.41 -2.37
N LEU A 100 1.39 -11.79 -1.45
CA LEU A 100 2.84 -11.64 -1.56
C LEU A 100 3.57 -12.95 -1.25
N ALA A 101 3.07 -13.73 -0.31
CA ALA A 101 3.63 -15.03 0.05
C ALA A 101 3.42 -16.11 -1.03
N ARG A 102 2.35 -15.99 -1.83
CA ARG A 102 2.07 -16.88 -2.97
C ARG A 102 2.80 -16.53 -4.26
N ALA A 103 3.48 -15.38 -4.34
CA ALA A 103 4.22 -14.96 -5.53
C ALA A 103 5.62 -15.63 -5.65
N LYS A 104 5.75 -16.90 -5.27
CA LYS A 104 6.95 -17.71 -5.53
C LYS A 104 6.98 -18.18 -6.97
#